data_AF-A0A9Q2RWT9-F1
#
_entry.id   AF-A0A9Q2RWT9-F1
#
_cell.length_a   1.000
_cell.length_b   1.000
_cell.length_c   1.000
_cell.angle_alpha   90.00
_cell.angle_beta   90.00
_cell.angle_gamma   90.00
#
_symmetry.space_group_name_H-M   'P 1'
#
loop_
_entity.id
_entity.type
_entity.pdbx_description
1 polymer ?
#
loop_
_entity_poly.entity_id
_entity_poly.type
_entity_poly.pdbx_seq_one_letter_code
_entity_poly.pdbx_strand_id
1 'polypeptide(L)'
;MILNGIPASETLATFTAAQQISFLEISPVRDQSSDQDDGTDLCVTSPEDAQIWSVYGRDAAGMACLIHDIEDVTEAGPILQWLHDTTGLPVGFHSESLWIQPMKTLSLAEWLTDAIHDDLPELGSLDARADDFDNHALTPLRESLCLACGYNGDPIIHPADQ
;
A
#
# COMPACT_ATOMS: atom_id res chain seq x y z
N MET A 1 4.34 -17.64 2.75
CA MET A 1 4.33 -16.59 1.71
C MET A 1 5.59 -16.73 0.89
N ILE A 2 5.51 -16.59 -0.43
CA ILE A 2 6.66 -16.58 -1.34
C ILE A 2 6.68 -15.21 -1.99
N LEU A 3 7.75 -14.44 -1.76
CA LEU A 3 7.93 -13.11 -2.34
C LEU A 3 8.54 -13.27 -3.74
N ASN A 4 7.97 -12.60 -4.75
CA ASN A 4 8.40 -12.70 -6.14
C ASN A 4 9.43 -11.62 -6.55
N GLY A 5 9.64 -10.57 -5.74
CA GLY A 5 10.67 -9.55 -5.97
C GLY A 5 12.05 -9.88 -5.39
N ILE A 6 12.14 -10.92 -4.56
CA ILE A 6 13.38 -11.32 -3.89
C ILE A 6 14.02 -12.52 -4.60
N PRO A 7 15.35 -12.52 -4.84
CA PRO A 7 16.04 -13.67 -5.41
C PRO A 7 15.79 -14.94 -4.59
N ALA A 8 15.51 -16.07 -5.27
CA ALA A 8 15.16 -17.34 -4.61
C ALA A 8 16.25 -17.90 -3.66
N SER A 9 17.50 -17.42 -3.79
CA SER A 9 18.62 -17.77 -2.92
C SER A 9 18.70 -16.92 -1.64
N GLU A 10 17.85 -15.92 -1.49
CA GLU A 10 17.87 -14.95 -0.40
C GLU A 10 16.65 -15.05 0.51
N THR A 11 16.83 -14.63 1.77
CA THR A 11 15.74 -14.40 2.70
C THR A 11 15.36 -12.92 2.70
N LEU A 12 14.14 -12.59 3.14
CA LEU A 12 13.73 -11.19 3.33
C LEU A 12 14.71 -10.41 4.21
N ALA A 13 15.22 -11.00 5.29
CA ALA A 13 16.17 -10.35 6.19
C ALA A 13 17.52 -10.06 5.53
N THR A 14 18.06 -11.02 4.77
CA THR A 14 19.33 -10.81 4.04
C THR A 14 19.18 -9.80 2.91
N PHE A 15 18.06 -9.84 2.19
CA PHE A 15 17.78 -8.92 1.09
C PHE A 15 17.63 -7.48 1.59
N THR A 16 16.80 -7.27 2.62
CA THR A 16 16.58 -5.94 3.23
C THR A 16 17.87 -5.33 3.78
N ALA A 17 18.72 -6.13 4.44
CA ALA A 17 20.01 -5.67 4.91
C ALA A 17 20.98 -5.32 3.75
N ALA A 18 21.03 -6.17 2.71
CA ALA A 18 21.93 -5.96 1.56
C ALA A 18 21.55 -4.71 0.75
N GLN A 19 20.26 -4.49 0.54
CA GLN A 19 19.72 -3.32 -0.17
C GLN A 19 19.61 -2.07 0.71
N GLN A 20 19.97 -2.15 2.00
CA GLN A 20 19.87 -1.05 2.96
C GLN A 20 18.47 -0.43 3.02
N ILE A 21 17.44 -1.28 2.95
CA ILE A 21 16.05 -0.83 2.95
C ILE A 21 15.72 -0.16 4.28
N SER A 22 15.15 1.03 4.18
CA SER A 22 14.78 1.91 5.30
C SER A 22 13.27 1.98 5.54
N PHE A 23 12.47 1.72 4.51
CA PHE A 23 11.01 1.59 4.60
C PHE A 23 10.45 0.78 3.43
N LEU A 24 9.20 0.36 3.58
CA LEU A 24 8.40 -0.31 2.56
C LEU A 24 7.43 0.70 1.94
N GLU A 25 7.09 0.52 0.68
CA GLU A 25 6.12 1.33 -0.05
C GLU A 25 5.18 0.42 -0.82
N ILE A 26 3.87 0.64 -0.72
CA ILE A 26 2.89 0.03 -1.62
C ILE A 26 2.44 1.04 -2.67
N SER A 27 2.40 0.60 -3.93
CA SER A 27 2.03 1.45 -5.06
C SER A 27 1.10 0.72 -6.03
N PRO A 28 0.05 1.36 -6.56
CA PRO A 28 -0.71 0.84 -7.67
C PRO A 28 0.12 0.95 -8.96
N VAL A 29 0.11 -0.11 -9.76
CA VAL A 29 0.97 -0.24 -10.94
C VAL A 29 0.15 -0.67 -12.15
N ARG A 30 0.55 -0.15 -13.32
CA ARG A 30 -0.05 -0.48 -14.61
C ARG A 30 1.05 -0.71 -15.64
N ASP A 31 0.80 -1.65 -16.54
CA ASP A 31 1.62 -1.85 -17.74
C ASP A 31 1.35 -0.74 -18.77
N GLN A 32 2.40 0.00 -19.12
CA GLN A 32 2.39 1.03 -20.17
C GLN A 32 3.04 0.56 -21.47
N SER A 33 3.45 -0.70 -21.55
CA SER A 33 4.04 -1.25 -22.76
C SER A 33 3.08 -1.12 -23.94
N SER A 34 3.63 -0.83 -25.12
CA SER A 34 2.83 -0.79 -26.33
C SER A 34 2.46 -2.21 -26.77
N ASP A 35 1.46 -2.36 -27.64
CA ASP A 35 1.09 -3.68 -28.22
C ASP A 35 2.25 -4.40 -28.94
N GLN A 36 3.38 -3.72 -29.17
CA GLN A 36 4.59 -4.28 -29.79
C GLN A 36 5.69 -4.65 -28.79
N ASP A 37 5.50 -4.34 -27.51
CA ASP A 37 6.43 -4.61 -26.42
C ASP A 37 6.01 -5.84 -25.61
N ASP A 38 6.91 -6.35 -24.78
CA ASP A 38 6.78 -7.63 -24.09
C ASP A 38 6.05 -7.57 -22.73
N GLY A 39 5.35 -6.47 -22.43
CA GLY A 39 4.58 -6.34 -21.19
C GLY A 39 5.40 -5.96 -19.95
N THR A 40 6.57 -5.34 -20.13
CA THR A 40 7.54 -5.12 -19.04
C THR A 40 7.69 -3.68 -18.57
N ASP A 41 6.97 -2.72 -19.18
CA ASP A 41 7.05 -1.30 -18.80
C ASP A 41 6.00 -0.95 -17.74
N LEU A 42 6.25 -1.44 -16.52
CA LEU A 42 5.40 -1.20 -15.36
C LEU A 42 5.69 0.18 -14.76
N CYS A 43 4.66 1.01 -14.61
CA CYS A 43 4.76 2.30 -13.95
C CYS A 43 3.80 2.44 -12.77
N VAL A 44 4.16 3.26 -11.80
CA VAL A 44 3.22 3.71 -10.75
C VAL A 44 2.11 4.53 -11.42
N THR A 45 0.86 4.33 -11.00
CA THR A 45 -0.32 5.00 -11.57
C THR A 45 -1.26 5.48 -10.46
N SER A 46 -2.48 5.89 -10.80
CA SER A 46 -3.54 6.19 -9.83
C SER A 46 -4.27 4.91 -9.42
N PRO A 47 -4.84 4.84 -8.19
CA PRO A 47 -5.52 3.63 -7.71
C PRO A 47 -6.64 3.10 -8.61
N GLU A 48 -7.37 4.00 -9.28
CA GLU A 48 -8.46 3.68 -10.22
C GLU A 48 -8.00 2.99 -11.51
N ASP A 49 -6.72 3.18 -11.88
CA ASP A 49 -6.11 2.64 -13.09
C ASP A 49 -5.20 1.43 -12.81
N ALA A 50 -5.12 1.01 -11.54
CA ALA A 50 -4.24 -0.07 -11.10
C ALA A 50 -4.62 -1.41 -11.78
N GLN A 51 -3.63 -2.09 -12.35
CA GLN A 51 -3.77 -3.47 -12.82
C GLN A 51 -3.28 -4.48 -11.78
N ILE A 52 -2.22 -4.11 -11.08
CA ILE A 52 -1.67 -4.83 -9.92
C ILE A 52 -1.23 -3.80 -8.88
N TRP A 53 -0.86 -4.29 -7.70
CA TRP A 53 -0.18 -3.52 -6.67
C TRP A 53 1.22 -4.08 -6.46
N SER A 54 2.20 -3.22 -6.25
CA SER A 54 3.57 -3.65 -5.99
C SER A 54 4.06 -3.07 -4.67
N VAL A 55 4.75 -3.90 -3.90
CA VAL A 55 5.46 -3.52 -2.68
C VAL A 55 6.93 -3.37 -3.02
N TYR A 56 7.46 -2.19 -2.75
CA TYR A 56 8.88 -1.87 -2.90
C TYR A 56 9.53 -1.67 -1.53
N GLY A 57 10.81 -2.01 -1.43
CA GLY A 57 11.68 -1.53 -0.37
C GLY A 57 12.44 -0.30 -0.87
N ARG A 58 12.50 0.76 -0.06
CA ARG A 58 13.26 1.97 -0.39
C ARG A 58 14.43 2.19 0.55
N ASP A 59 15.58 2.51 -0.02
CA ASP A 59 16.75 2.95 0.74
C ASP A 59 16.63 4.43 1.17
N ALA A 60 17.60 4.92 1.94
CA ALA A 60 17.61 6.30 2.41
C ALA A 60 17.81 7.34 1.28
N ALA A 61 18.27 6.92 0.10
CA ALA A 61 18.39 7.75 -1.09
C ALA A 61 17.10 7.76 -1.93
N GLY A 62 16.10 6.95 -1.55
CA GLY A 62 14.83 6.82 -2.26
C GLY A 62 14.86 5.81 -3.40
N MET A 63 15.95 5.04 -3.58
CA MET A 63 16.01 3.98 -4.58
C MET A 63 15.05 2.86 -4.20
N ALA A 64 14.21 2.45 -5.15
CA ALA A 64 13.25 1.37 -4.97
C ALA A 64 13.79 0.03 -5.46
N CYS A 65 13.52 -1.03 -4.71
CA CYS A 65 13.69 -2.42 -5.12
C CYS A 65 12.38 -3.15 -4.92
N LEU A 66 11.94 -3.91 -5.92
CA LEU A 66 10.72 -4.70 -5.82
C LEU A 66 10.87 -5.77 -4.72
N ILE A 67 9.87 -5.87 -3.85
CA ILE A 67 9.75 -6.91 -2.82
C ILE A 67 8.69 -7.93 -3.25
N HIS A 68 7.51 -7.45 -3.66
CA HIS A 68 6.42 -8.32 -4.04
C HIS A 68 5.40 -7.63 -4.93
N ASP A 69 4.85 -8.35 -5.92
CA ASP A 69 3.62 -7.96 -6.60
C ASP A 69 2.40 -8.64 -5.99
N ILE A 70 1.27 -7.96 -6.07
CA ILE A 70 -0.01 -8.31 -5.50
C ILE A 70 -1.05 -8.15 -6.62
N GLU A 71 -1.54 -9.28 -7.14
CA GLU A 71 -2.56 -9.28 -8.19
C GLU A 71 -3.95 -8.95 -7.63
N ASP A 72 -4.25 -9.41 -6.42
CA ASP A 72 -5.49 -9.11 -5.70
C ASP A 72 -5.21 -8.19 -4.51
N VAL A 73 -5.65 -6.94 -4.61
CA VAL A 73 -5.47 -5.92 -3.57
C VAL A 73 -6.02 -6.33 -2.20
N THR A 74 -6.97 -7.27 -2.13
CA THR A 74 -7.47 -7.79 -0.86
C THR A 74 -6.42 -8.60 -0.09
N GLU A 75 -5.35 -9.05 -0.75
CA GLU A 75 -4.19 -9.71 -0.13
C GLU A 75 -3.14 -8.72 0.41
N ALA A 76 -3.23 -7.43 0.04
CA ALA A 76 -2.21 -6.44 0.34
C ALA A 76 -1.99 -6.23 1.84
N GLY A 77 -3.06 -6.14 2.63
CA GLY A 77 -3.01 -5.96 4.08
C GLY A 77 -2.25 -7.08 4.79
N PRO A 78 -2.63 -8.36 4.64
CA PRO A 78 -1.89 -9.48 5.22
C PRO A 78 -0.41 -9.51 4.82
N ILE A 79 -0.10 -9.20 3.55
CA ILE A 79 1.28 -9.14 3.03
C ILE A 79 2.06 -8.01 3.71
N LEU A 80 1.51 -6.79 3.71
CA LEU A 80 2.15 -5.62 4.32
C LEU A 80 2.33 -5.77 5.83
N GLN A 81 1.33 -6.33 6.53
CA GLN A 81 1.42 -6.62 7.95
C GLN A 81 2.52 -7.65 8.23
N TRP A 82 2.58 -8.74 7.46
CA TRP A 82 3.63 -9.75 7.61
C TRP A 82 5.02 -9.17 7.34
N LEU A 83 5.17 -8.35 6.29
CA LEU A 83 6.43 -7.67 5.98
C LEU A 83 6.83 -6.69 7.10
N HIS A 84 5.90 -5.89 7.60
CA HIS A 84 6.10 -4.97 8.72
C HIS A 84 6.54 -5.71 9.98
N ASP A 85 5.82 -6.76 10.39
CA ASP A 85 6.12 -7.53 11.59
C ASP A 85 7.46 -8.27 11.49
N THR A 86 7.81 -8.74 10.28
CA THR A 86 9.05 -9.49 10.05
C THR A 86 10.28 -8.58 10.01
N THR A 87 10.15 -7.36 9.49
CA THR A 87 11.29 -6.45 9.25
C THR A 87 11.37 -5.31 10.24
N GLY A 88 10.27 -4.96 10.91
CA GLY A 88 10.13 -3.75 11.71
C GLY A 88 10.10 -2.45 10.89
N LEU A 89 10.06 -2.54 9.56
CA LEU A 89 10.12 -1.38 8.67
C LEU A 89 8.74 -0.72 8.54
N PRO A 90 8.66 0.63 8.55
CA PRO A 90 7.41 1.33 8.31
C PRO A 90 6.95 1.17 6.84
N VAL A 91 5.66 1.38 6.60
CA VAL A 91 5.01 1.24 5.29
C VAL A 91 4.46 2.60 4.85
N GLY A 92 4.84 3.04 3.66
CA GLY A 92 4.26 4.20 2.97
C GLY A 92 3.36 3.79 1.81
N PHE A 93 2.67 4.77 1.24
CA PHE A 93 1.83 4.62 0.06
C PHE A 93 2.27 5.62 -1.00
N HIS A 94 2.27 5.19 -2.26
CA HIS A 94 2.64 6.04 -3.38
C HIS A 94 1.79 5.76 -4.61
N SER A 95 1.13 6.78 -5.14
CA SER A 95 0.46 6.79 -6.45
C SER A 95 1.01 7.93 -7.30
N GLU A 96 0.55 8.04 -8.55
CA GLU A 96 0.95 9.09 -9.48
C GLU A 96 0.80 10.51 -8.89
N SER A 97 -0.25 10.76 -8.12
CA SER A 97 -0.59 12.07 -7.59
C SER A 97 -0.26 12.26 -6.10
N LEU A 98 0.09 11.18 -5.40
CA LEU A 98 0.14 11.19 -3.94
C LEU A 98 1.28 10.34 -3.40
N TRP A 99 2.04 10.91 -2.47
CA TRP A 99 3.09 10.20 -1.75
C TRP A 99 2.95 10.44 -0.24
N ILE A 100 2.86 9.34 0.50
CA ILE A 100 2.62 9.34 1.94
C ILE A 100 3.83 8.79 2.66
N GLN A 101 4.26 9.53 3.68
CA GLN A 101 5.39 9.18 4.51
C GLN A 101 5.20 7.81 5.17
N PRO A 102 6.26 7.00 5.31
CA PRO A 102 6.16 5.69 5.93
C PRO A 102 5.69 5.75 7.39
N MET A 103 4.73 4.90 7.74
CA MET A 103 4.14 4.81 9.07
C MET A 103 3.87 3.35 9.46
N LYS A 104 3.26 3.09 10.61
CA LYS A 104 2.80 1.74 10.94
C LYS A 104 1.62 1.37 10.06
N THR A 105 1.45 0.09 9.77
CA THR A 105 0.33 -0.44 8.95
C THR A 105 -1.04 0.01 9.44
N LEU A 106 -1.25 0.02 10.76
CA LEU A 106 -2.47 0.54 11.38
C LEU A 106 -2.69 2.03 11.07
N SER A 107 -1.66 2.87 11.24
CA SER A 107 -1.74 4.30 10.93
C SER A 107 -1.99 4.55 9.43
N LEU A 108 -1.48 3.69 8.56
CA LEU A 108 -1.77 3.76 7.13
C LEU A 108 -3.25 3.44 6.85
N ALA A 109 -3.85 2.48 7.55
CA ALA A 109 -5.27 2.18 7.44
C ALA A 109 -6.17 3.35 7.92
N GLU A 110 -5.78 4.03 9.00
CA GLU A 110 -6.42 5.25 9.49
C GLU A 110 -6.32 6.35 8.44
N TRP A 111 -5.12 6.62 7.94
CA TRP A 111 -4.89 7.65 6.93
C TRP A 111 -5.68 7.39 5.64
N LEU A 112 -5.76 6.14 5.17
CA LEU A 112 -6.58 5.78 4.01
C LEU A 112 -8.07 6.03 4.27
N THR A 113 -8.55 5.79 5.49
CA THR A 113 -9.95 6.05 5.88
C THR A 113 -10.25 7.55 5.76
N ASP A 114 -9.36 8.41 6.26
CA ASP A 114 -9.51 9.86 6.16
C ASP A 114 -9.38 10.36 4.72
N ALA A 115 -8.40 9.83 3.97
CA ALA A 115 -8.18 10.20 2.57
C ALA A 115 -9.40 9.89 1.69
N ILE A 116 -10.03 8.73 1.89
CA ILE A 116 -11.29 8.40 1.21
C ILE A 116 -12.35 9.42 1.60
N HIS A 117 -12.55 9.69 2.89
CA HIS A 117 -13.56 10.63 3.37
C HIS A 117 -13.41 12.06 2.83
N ASP A 118 -12.18 12.52 2.62
CA ASP A 118 -11.84 13.84 2.09
C ASP A 118 -12.04 13.95 0.57
N ASP A 119 -11.91 12.85 -0.18
CA ASP A 119 -12.14 12.82 -1.63
C ASP A 119 -13.63 12.74 -2.01
N LEU A 120 -14.48 12.30 -1.07
CA LEU A 120 -15.91 12.19 -1.33
C LEU A 120 -16.58 13.56 -1.53
N PRO A 121 -17.50 13.68 -2.50
CA PRO A 121 -18.28 14.91 -2.67
C PRO A 121 -19.12 15.21 -1.43
N GLU A 122 -19.35 16.50 -1.16
CA GLU A 122 -20.30 16.94 -0.13
C GLU A 122 -21.73 16.58 -0.55
N LEU A 123 -22.14 15.34 -0.28
CA LEU A 123 -23.48 14.85 -0.59
C LEU A 123 -24.50 15.26 0.48
N GLY A 124 -25.75 15.46 0.03
CA GLY A 124 -26.85 15.89 0.88
C GLY A 124 -27.43 14.82 1.82
N SER A 125 -27.04 13.54 1.68
CA SER A 125 -27.50 12.44 2.53
C SER A 125 -26.35 11.52 2.98
N LEU A 126 -26.49 10.94 4.18
CA LEU A 126 -25.50 10.02 4.76
C LEU A 126 -25.38 8.71 3.97
N ASP A 127 -26.50 8.18 3.46
CA ASP A 127 -26.50 6.90 2.73
C ASP A 127 -25.68 6.99 1.44
N ALA A 128 -25.85 8.07 0.66
CA ALA A 128 -25.09 8.26 -0.57
C ALA A 128 -23.59 8.46 -0.31
N ARG A 129 -23.24 9.06 0.83
CA ARG A 129 -21.83 9.19 1.26
C ARG A 129 -21.22 7.85 1.67
N ALA A 130 -21.99 6.95 2.28
CA ALA A 130 -21.53 5.61 2.63
C ALA A 130 -21.29 4.76 1.37
N ASP A 131 -22.22 4.80 0.41
CA ASP A 131 -22.06 4.10 -0.87
C ASP A 131 -20.82 4.61 -1.64
N ASP A 132 -20.57 5.93 -1.66
CA ASP A 132 -19.38 6.47 -2.32
C ASP A 132 -18.08 6.10 -1.58
N PHE A 133 -18.11 6.02 -0.24
CA PHE A 133 -16.98 5.52 0.55
C PHE A 133 -16.65 4.07 0.15
N ASP A 134 -17.67 3.20 0.08
CA ASP A 134 -17.47 1.79 -0.24
C ASP A 134 -17.01 1.57 -1.70
N ASN A 135 -17.35 2.49 -2.61
CA ASN A 135 -16.97 2.42 -4.02
C ASN A 135 -15.66 3.16 -4.37
N HIS A 136 -15.00 3.79 -3.39
CA HIS A 136 -13.76 4.52 -3.64
C HIS A 136 -12.60 3.56 -4.02
N ALA A 137 -11.72 3.98 -4.93
CA ALA A 137 -10.65 3.13 -5.49
C ALA A 137 -9.64 2.62 -4.44
N LEU A 138 -9.46 3.37 -3.35
CA LEU A 138 -8.62 2.98 -2.20
C LEU A 138 -9.31 2.06 -1.19
N THR A 139 -10.63 1.88 -1.28
CA THR A 139 -11.39 1.09 -0.30
C THR A 139 -10.90 -0.35 -0.18
N PRO A 140 -10.64 -1.09 -1.27
CA PRO A 140 -10.12 -2.46 -1.15
C PRO A 140 -8.79 -2.56 -0.38
N LEU A 141 -7.87 -1.61 -0.61
CA LEU A 141 -6.60 -1.56 0.14
C LEU A 141 -6.83 -1.23 1.61
N ARG A 142 -7.69 -0.23 1.88
CA ARG A 142 -8.06 0.18 3.24
C ARG A 142 -8.65 -1.00 4.00
N GLU A 143 -9.65 -1.69 3.45
CA GLU A 143 -10.29 -2.83 4.09
C GLU A 143 -9.33 -3.98 4.35
N SER A 144 -8.48 -4.30 3.37
CA SER A 144 -7.44 -5.32 3.53
C SER A 144 -6.50 -5.01 4.69
N LEU A 145 -6.03 -3.76 4.79
CA LEU A 145 -5.20 -3.31 5.90
C LEU A 145 -5.96 -3.36 7.23
N CYS A 146 -7.22 -2.92 7.27
CA CYS A 146 -8.05 -2.94 8.48
C CYS A 146 -8.18 -4.35 9.05
N LEU A 147 -8.49 -5.32 8.19
CA LEU A 147 -8.60 -6.73 8.56
C LEU A 147 -7.27 -7.28 9.10
N ALA A 148 -6.15 -6.92 8.47
CA ALA A 148 -4.84 -7.42 8.86
C ALA A 148 -4.33 -6.84 10.18
N CYS A 149 -4.57 -5.55 10.45
CA CYS A 149 -4.13 -4.89 11.68
C CYS A 149 -5.16 -4.94 12.83
N GLY A 150 -6.36 -5.47 12.58
CA GLY A 150 -7.45 -5.53 13.55
C GLY A 150 -8.12 -4.17 13.80
N TYR A 151 -8.03 -3.24 12.85
CA TYR A 151 -8.70 -1.95 12.92
C TYR A 151 -10.19 -2.11 12.60
N ASN A 152 -11.05 -1.63 13.49
CA ASN A 152 -12.50 -1.71 13.36
C ASN A 152 -13.13 -0.39 12.89
N GLY A 153 -12.34 0.63 12.56
CA GLY A 153 -12.84 1.96 12.16
C GLY A 153 -13.08 2.93 13.32
N ASP A 154 -12.84 2.52 14.57
CA ASP A 154 -12.90 3.45 15.71
C ASP A 154 -11.58 4.24 15.79
N PRO A 155 -11.61 5.58 15.94
CA PRO A 155 -10.39 6.35 16.12
C PRO A 155 -9.63 5.83 17.35
N ILE A 156 -8.42 5.32 17.13
CA ILE A 156 -7.55 4.91 18.22
C ILE A 156 -7.03 6.18 18.86
N ILE A 157 -7.33 6.37 20.14
CA ILE A 157 -6.78 7.48 20.91
C ILE A 157 -5.27 7.24 21.03
N HIS A 158 -4.48 7.94 20.20
CA HIS A 158 -3.03 7.93 20.26
C HIS A 158 -2.60 8.54 21.60
N PRO A 159 -1.82 7.85 22.44
CA PRO A 159 -1.41 8.35 23.76
C PRO A 159 -0.39 9.52 23.70
N ALA A 160 -0.31 10.24 22.58
CA ALA A 160 0.59 11.38 22.38
C ALA A 160 -0.10 12.76 22.51
N ASP A 161 -1.43 12.81 22.66
CA ASP A 161 -2.18 14.07 22.81
C ASP A 161 -2.53 14.45 24.27
N GLN A 162 -1.62 14.19 25.21
CA GLN A 162 -1.68 14.73 26.59
C GLN A 162 -0.49 15.62 26.93
#